data_AF-X1DIL6-F1
#
_entry.id   AF-X1DIL6-F1
#
_cell.length_a   1.000
_cell.length_b   1.000
_cell.length_c   1.000
_cell.angle_alpha   90.00
_cell.angle_beta   90.00
_cell.angle_gamma   90.00
#
_symmetry.space_group_name_H-M   'P 1'
#
loop_
_entity.id
_entity.type
_entity.pdbx_description
1 polymer ?
#
loop_
_entity_poly.entity_id
_entity_poly.type
_entity_poly.pdbx_seq_one_letter_code
_entity_poly.pdbx_strand_id
1 'polypeptide(L)'
;MPVIEGNNIGMLGDEVIQWQTATLEANGSYTLSRLLRGRSGSEWACGSHIAGEDFVVLNFNNLTFVAMDIGDKQRYVQFRTTSVEMPVNSFVITSEPIYLRNLKPLSPQHISGTRNGNGDVIIDWYRRTRIGGEWNDGQDIVLGEISEQYELDIYDGSTLVRTVTGLITSIFTYTAAMQVTDFGSAQSVVDVDVYQISNTIGRGFGTLATV
;
A
#
# COMPACT_ATOMS: atom_id res chain seq x y z
N MET A 1 3.12 25.24 -11.76
CA MET A 1 2.18 24.16 -12.06
C MET A 1 1.74 23.54 -10.75
N PRO A 2 0.42 23.36 -10.50
CA PRO A 2 -0.06 22.64 -9.33
C PRO A 2 0.44 21.18 -9.34
N VAL A 3 0.84 20.63 -8.19
CA VAL A 3 1.29 19.23 -8.06
C VAL A 3 0.19 18.23 -8.46
N ILE A 4 -1.07 18.67 -8.44
CA ILE A 4 -2.24 17.83 -8.67
C ILE A 4 -2.47 17.42 -10.13
N GLU A 5 -1.76 18.01 -11.09
CA GLU A 5 -1.91 17.69 -12.53
C GLU A 5 -1.11 16.45 -12.97
N GLY A 6 -0.56 15.67 -12.03
CA GLY A 6 0.19 14.44 -12.35
C GLY A 6 1.61 14.68 -12.87
N ASN A 7 2.04 15.93 -13.01
CA ASN A 7 3.38 16.31 -13.40
C ASN A 7 4.37 16.18 -12.22
N ASN A 8 5.67 16.02 -12.50
CA ASN A 8 6.74 15.90 -11.51
C ASN A 8 6.57 14.71 -10.54
N ILE A 9 6.60 13.51 -11.11
CA ILE A 9 6.56 12.25 -10.37
C ILE A 9 7.86 11.47 -10.55
N GLY A 10 8.28 10.75 -9.52
CA GLY A 10 9.53 9.99 -9.53
C GLY A 10 9.49 8.83 -8.54
N MET A 11 10.31 7.83 -8.80
CA MET A 11 10.56 6.72 -7.90
C MET A 11 11.88 6.99 -7.15
N LEU A 12 11.83 7.05 -5.83
CA LEU A 12 12.96 7.18 -4.91
C LEU A 12 13.07 5.87 -4.13
N GLY A 13 14.07 5.04 -4.43
CA GLY A 13 14.09 3.66 -3.92
C GLY A 13 12.77 2.96 -4.24
N ASP A 14 12.04 2.53 -3.21
CA ASP A 14 10.70 1.91 -3.34
C ASP A 14 9.50 2.86 -3.18
N GLU A 15 9.77 4.16 -3.02
CA GLU A 15 8.74 5.18 -2.81
C GLU A 15 8.41 5.93 -4.10
N VAL A 16 7.12 6.11 -4.39
CA VAL A 16 6.68 7.03 -5.43
C VAL A 16 6.41 8.40 -4.80
N ILE A 17 7.16 9.41 -5.23
CA ILE A 17 7.03 10.78 -4.77
C ILE A 17 6.60 11.72 -5.89
N GLN A 18 5.92 12.81 -5.52
CA GLN A 18 5.70 13.96 -6.38
C GLN A 18 6.24 15.21 -5.72
N TRP A 19 6.57 16.23 -6.50
CA TRP A 19 7.11 17.49 -5.99
C TRP A 19 6.56 18.69 -6.74
N GLN A 20 6.48 19.84 -6.04
CA GLN A 20 6.08 21.09 -6.69
C GLN A 20 7.26 21.80 -7.35
N THR A 21 8.41 21.80 -6.69
CA THR A 21 9.55 22.62 -7.08
C THR A 21 10.80 21.77 -7.11
N ALA A 22 11.52 21.85 -8.22
CA ALA A 22 12.86 21.31 -8.38
C ALA A 22 13.80 22.49 -8.68
N THR A 23 14.72 22.77 -7.75
CA THR A 23 15.70 23.86 -7.89
C THR A 23 17.05 23.25 -8.27
N LEU A 24 17.61 23.70 -9.40
CA LEU A 24 18.97 23.31 -9.79
C LEU A 24 20.00 24.05 -8.94
N GLU A 25 20.87 23.31 -8.30
CA GLU A 25 21.95 23.83 -7.48
C GLU A 25 23.22 24.00 -8.31
N ALA A 26 24.15 24.83 -7.82
CA ALA A 26 25.40 25.15 -8.52
C ALA A 26 26.29 23.92 -8.81
N ASN A 27 26.14 22.84 -8.05
CA ASN A 27 26.88 21.58 -8.22
C ASN A 27 26.20 20.60 -9.20
N GLY A 28 25.11 21.01 -9.86
CA GLY A 28 24.36 20.15 -10.79
C GLY A 28 23.33 19.23 -10.12
N SER A 29 23.22 19.24 -8.80
CA SER A 29 22.16 18.52 -8.08
C SER A 29 20.84 19.29 -8.10
N TYR A 30 19.74 18.62 -7.76
CA TYR A 30 18.42 19.25 -7.64
C TYR A 30 17.90 19.14 -6.22
N THR A 31 17.45 20.26 -5.66
CA THR A 31 16.67 20.30 -4.42
C THR A 31 15.18 20.22 -4.76
N LEU A 32 14.54 19.12 -4.33
CA LEU A 32 13.09 18.95 -4.47
C LEU A 32 12.38 19.46 -3.21
N SER A 33 11.27 20.20 -3.38
CA SER A 33 10.49 20.69 -2.24
C SER A 33 9.00 20.61 -2.46
N ARG A 34 8.26 20.69 -1.34
CA ARG A 34 6.80 20.51 -1.26
C ARG A 34 6.40 19.14 -1.81
N LEU A 35 6.98 18.11 -1.21
CA LEU A 35 6.82 16.72 -1.61
C LEU A 35 5.42 16.21 -1.24
N LEU A 36 4.80 15.48 -2.17
CA LEU A 36 3.79 14.48 -1.84
C LEU A 36 4.49 13.12 -1.79
N ARG A 37 4.41 12.47 -0.64
CA ARG A 37 5.10 11.22 -0.32
C ARG A 37 4.13 10.04 -0.39
N GLY A 38 4.66 8.83 -0.53
CA GLY A 38 3.94 7.56 -0.43
C GLY A 38 2.87 7.34 -1.49
N ARG A 39 3.00 7.96 -2.67
CA ARG A 39 1.97 7.91 -3.71
C ARG A 39 1.76 6.47 -4.20
N SER A 40 0.56 6.19 -4.71
CA SER A 40 0.22 4.88 -5.30
C SER A 40 0.45 3.68 -4.35
N GLY A 41 0.26 3.86 -3.04
CA GLY A 41 0.40 2.78 -2.07
C GLY A 41 1.84 2.49 -1.62
N SER A 42 2.73 3.48 -1.74
CA SER A 42 4.15 3.35 -1.37
C SER A 42 4.48 3.94 0.00
N GLU A 43 3.48 4.20 0.85
CA GLU A 43 3.68 4.88 2.14
C GLU A 43 4.61 4.12 3.10
N TRP A 44 4.66 2.79 2.99
CA TRP A 44 5.54 1.92 3.77
C TRP A 44 7.04 2.21 3.53
N ALA A 45 7.41 2.78 2.38
CA ALA A 45 8.78 3.13 2.04
C ALA A 45 9.19 4.52 2.56
N CYS A 46 8.24 5.38 2.95
CA CYS A 46 8.50 6.77 3.31
C CYS A 46 9.54 6.96 4.43
N GLY A 47 9.61 6.00 5.37
CA GLY A 47 10.44 6.07 6.57
C GLY A 47 11.79 5.36 6.46
N SER A 48 12.09 4.68 5.35
CA SER A 48 13.26 3.79 5.22
C SER A 48 14.37 4.33 4.31
N HIS A 49 14.27 5.58 3.85
CA HIS A 49 15.25 6.13 2.90
C HIS A 49 16.65 6.28 3.49
N ILE A 50 17.62 6.05 2.63
CA ILE A 50 19.04 6.22 2.92
C ILE A 50 19.71 7.06 1.83
N ALA A 51 20.87 7.65 2.15
CA ALA A 51 21.62 8.40 1.17
C ALA A 51 22.16 7.47 0.06
N GLY A 52 22.06 7.92 -1.20
CA GLY A 52 22.56 7.18 -2.37
C GLY A 52 21.56 6.21 -3.00
N GLU A 53 20.28 6.25 -2.60
CA GLU A 53 19.23 5.52 -3.29
C GLU A 53 19.03 5.99 -4.73
N ASP A 54 18.61 5.06 -5.58
CA ASP A 54 18.24 5.36 -6.94
C ASP A 54 17.04 6.31 -6.98
N PHE A 55 17.14 7.30 -7.87
CA PHE A 55 16.05 8.23 -8.15
C PHE A 55 15.78 8.28 -9.64
N VAL A 56 14.57 7.90 -10.03
CA VAL A 56 14.13 7.84 -11.43
C VAL A 56 12.92 8.73 -11.62
N VAL A 57 13.05 9.76 -12.45
CA VAL A 57 11.90 10.58 -12.86
C VAL A 57 10.99 9.75 -13.76
N LEU A 58 9.73 9.61 -13.37
CA LEU A 58 8.76 8.84 -14.11
C LEU A 58 8.14 9.71 -15.21
N ASN A 59 8.36 9.33 -16.46
CA ASN A 59 7.74 9.97 -17.62
C ASN A 59 6.72 9.01 -18.22
N PHE A 60 5.43 9.30 -18.05
CA PHE A 60 4.34 8.45 -18.53
C PHE A 60 4.35 8.21 -20.04
N ASN A 61 4.95 9.09 -20.85
CA ASN A 61 5.09 8.87 -22.30
C ASN A 61 6.12 7.78 -22.63
N ASN A 62 7.03 7.49 -21.70
CA ASN A 62 8.10 6.51 -21.87
C ASN A 62 7.92 5.28 -20.96
N LEU A 63 6.83 5.22 -20.18
CA LEU A 63 6.48 4.08 -19.35
C LEU A 63 5.62 3.12 -20.16
N THR A 64 6.05 1.86 -20.22
CA THR A 64 5.28 0.78 -20.84
C THR A 64 4.80 -0.18 -19.77
N PHE A 65 3.50 -0.44 -19.76
CA PHE A 65 2.95 -1.51 -18.94
C PHE A 65 3.26 -2.86 -19.58
N VAL A 66 3.99 -3.72 -18.87
CA VAL A 66 4.24 -5.10 -19.28
C VAL A 66 3.11 -5.97 -18.73
N ALA A 67 2.18 -6.37 -19.59
CA ALA A 67 1.07 -7.23 -19.21
C ALA A 67 1.57 -8.62 -18.79
N MET A 68 1.03 -9.14 -17.70
CA MET A 68 1.35 -10.45 -17.13
C MET A 68 0.05 -11.17 -16.76
N ASP A 69 0.04 -12.50 -16.89
CA ASP A 69 -1.12 -13.31 -16.48
C ASP A 69 -1.09 -13.54 -14.95
N ILE A 70 -2.26 -13.66 -14.34
CA ILE A 70 -2.39 -14.03 -12.93
C ILE A 70 -1.78 -15.43 -12.69
N GLY A 71 -1.91 -16.35 -13.66
CA GLY A 71 -1.33 -17.68 -13.64
C GLY A 71 0.20 -17.70 -13.65
N ASP A 72 0.86 -16.57 -13.95
CA ASP A 72 2.31 -16.44 -13.91
C ASP A 72 2.83 -16.00 -12.54
N LYS A 73 1.98 -15.90 -11.51
CA LYS A 73 2.41 -15.61 -10.13
C LYS A 73 3.59 -16.50 -9.73
N GLN A 74 4.63 -15.90 -9.14
CA GLN A 74 5.90 -16.54 -8.76
C GLN A 74 6.75 -17.10 -9.92
N ARG A 75 6.33 -16.97 -11.17
CA ARG A 75 7.23 -17.20 -12.31
C ARG A 75 8.18 -16.02 -12.46
N TYR A 76 9.36 -16.33 -12.98
CA TYR A 76 10.39 -15.34 -13.26
C TYR A 76 10.24 -14.81 -14.68
N VAL A 77 10.27 -13.49 -14.82
CA VAL A 77 10.37 -12.79 -16.09
C VAL A 77 11.78 -12.25 -16.24
N GLN A 78 12.36 -12.46 -17.41
CA GLN A 78 13.69 -11.95 -17.74
C GLN A 78 13.55 -10.64 -18.50
N PHE A 79 14.16 -9.59 -17.96
CA PHE A 79 14.29 -8.31 -18.64
C PHE A 79 15.68 -8.21 -19.24
N ARG A 80 15.74 -7.84 -20.51
CA ARG A 80 16.98 -7.49 -21.19
C ARG A 80 17.00 -5.99 -21.36
N THR A 81 17.91 -5.33 -20.65
CA THR A 81 18.09 -3.89 -20.75
C THR A 81 19.32 -3.58 -21.58
N THR A 82 19.19 -2.57 -22.43
CA THR A 82 20.27 -1.98 -23.20
C THR A 82 20.08 -0.46 -23.21
N SER A 83 21.15 0.30 -23.37
CA SER A 83 21.10 1.75 -23.54
C SER A 83 21.59 2.14 -24.93
N VAL A 84 21.26 3.35 -25.36
CA VAL A 84 21.60 3.87 -26.70
C VAL A 84 23.12 3.82 -27.00
N GLU A 85 23.95 3.80 -25.96
CA GLU A 85 25.41 3.79 -26.05
C GLU A 85 26.04 2.39 -25.81
N MET A 86 25.24 1.36 -25.53
CA MET A 86 25.74 0.00 -25.35
C MET A 86 25.80 -0.77 -26.67
N PRO A 87 26.85 -1.60 -26.90
CA PRO A 87 26.87 -2.54 -28.01
C PRO A 87 25.62 -3.42 -28.04
N VAL A 88 25.12 -3.78 -29.23
CA VAL A 88 23.90 -4.60 -29.41
C VAL A 88 23.95 -5.96 -28.69
N ASN A 89 25.15 -6.47 -28.40
CA ASN A 89 25.39 -7.72 -27.68
C ASN A 89 25.69 -7.53 -26.18
N SER A 90 25.76 -6.29 -25.69
CA SER A 90 25.93 -5.95 -24.28
C SER A 90 24.56 -5.71 -23.67
N PHE A 91 23.92 -6.78 -23.19
CA PHE A 91 22.69 -6.70 -22.41
C PHE A 91 22.91 -7.28 -21.02
N VAL A 92 22.32 -6.64 -20.02
CA VAL A 92 22.19 -7.22 -18.69
C VAL A 92 20.85 -7.95 -18.64
N ILE A 93 20.88 -9.22 -18.25
CA ILE A 93 19.66 -9.96 -17.94
C ILE A 93 19.40 -9.81 -16.46
N THR A 94 18.29 -9.17 -16.11
CA THR A 94 17.73 -9.22 -14.76
C THR A 94 16.53 -10.15 -14.75
N SER A 95 16.35 -10.89 -13.66
CA SER A 95 15.28 -11.87 -13.52
C SER A 95 14.48 -11.53 -12.29
N GLU A 96 13.22 -11.14 -12.48
CA GLU A 96 12.33 -10.72 -11.40
C GLU A 96 11.12 -11.64 -11.32
N PRO A 97 10.68 -12.06 -10.13
CA PRO A 97 9.48 -12.86 -9.98
C PRO A 97 8.23 -11.97 -10.04
N ILE A 98 7.13 -12.56 -10.53
CA ILE A 98 5.84 -11.87 -10.62
C ILE A 98 5.12 -11.91 -9.26
N TYR A 99 4.97 -10.74 -8.65
CA TYR A 99 4.34 -10.58 -7.33
C TYR A 99 2.84 -10.25 -7.36
N LEU A 100 2.28 -9.89 -8.53
CA LEU A 100 0.90 -9.40 -8.68
C LEU A 100 0.55 -8.27 -7.69
N ARG A 101 1.56 -7.46 -7.34
CA ARG A 101 1.42 -6.36 -6.36
C ARG A 101 0.35 -5.37 -6.78
N ASN A 102 0.26 -5.14 -8.09
CA ASN A 102 -0.73 -4.32 -8.75
C ASN A 102 -2.14 -4.95 -8.77
N LEU A 103 -2.40 -6.05 -8.06
CA LEU A 103 -3.74 -6.58 -7.80
C LEU A 103 -4.06 -6.62 -6.29
N LYS A 104 -3.11 -6.29 -5.41
CA LYS A 104 -3.31 -6.23 -3.96
C LYS A 104 -4.04 -4.95 -3.56
N PRO A 105 -5.23 -5.03 -2.92
CA PRO A 105 -5.87 -3.88 -2.28
C PRO A 105 -4.87 -3.11 -1.42
N LEU A 106 -5.00 -1.78 -1.42
CA LEU A 106 -4.21 -0.94 -0.51
C LEU A 106 -4.58 -1.25 0.93
N SER A 107 -3.63 -1.05 1.84
CA SER A 107 -3.89 -1.28 3.24
C SER A 107 -4.93 -0.29 3.77
N PRO A 108 -5.98 -0.73 4.49
CA PRO A 108 -6.90 0.15 5.18
C PRO A 108 -6.16 1.14 6.09
N GLN A 109 -6.69 2.34 6.30
CA GLN A 109 -6.00 3.37 7.09
C GLN A 109 -6.88 3.93 8.20
N HIS A 110 -6.26 4.64 9.14
CA HIS A 110 -6.91 5.22 10.32
C HIS A 110 -7.70 4.19 11.12
N ILE A 111 -7.06 3.05 11.40
CA ILE A 111 -7.66 2.08 12.31
C ILE A 111 -7.80 2.73 13.68
N SER A 112 -9.00 2.68 14.23
CA SER A 112 -9.33 3.26 15.52
C SER A 112 -10.10 2.25 16.36
N GLY A 113 -9.96 2.34 17.69
CA GLY A 113 -10.73 1.53 18.63
C GLY A 113 -11.40 2.40 19.68
N THR A 114 -12.67 2.11 19.94
CA THR A 114 -13.43 2.76 21.01
C THR A 114 -14.07 1.70 21.92
N ARG A 115 -13.95 1.91 23.24
CA ARG A 115 -14.50 0.98 24.23
C ARG A 115 -15.86 1.45 24.69
N ASN A 116 -16.83 0.54 24.71
CA ASN A 116 -18.15 0.81 25.27
C ASN A 116 -18.22 0.44 26.77
N GLY A 117 -19.34 0.77 27.43
CA GLY A 117 -19.55 0.47 28.85
C GLY A 117 -19.64 -1.03 29.20
N ASN A 118 -19.76 -1.91 28.20
CA ASN A 118 -19.79 -3.36 28.38
C ASN A 118 -18.40 -4.00 28.23
N GLY A 119 -17.37 -3.21 27.93
CA GLY A 119 -16.00 -3.69 27.70
C GLY A 119 -15.74 -4.20 26.27
N ASP A 120 -16.68 -4.02 25.34
CA ASP A 120 -16.44 -4.32 23.93
C ASP A 120 -15.52 -3.26 23.31
N VAL A 121 -14.68 -3.67 22.37
CA VAL A 121 -13.87 -2.78 21.54
C VAL A 121 -14.53 -2.69 20.16
N ILE A 122 -14.96 -1.50 19.79
CA ILE A 122 -15.44 -1.19 18.44
C ILE A 122 -14.23 -0.73 17.64
N ILE A 123 -13.83 -1.53 16.65
CA ILE A 123 -12.69 -1.27 15.77
C ILE A 123 -13.24 -0.81 14.42
N ASP A 124 -12.82 0.35 13.94
CA ASP A 124 -13.20 0.91 12.64
C ASP A 124 -11.98 1.37 11.84
N TRP A 125 -12.14 1.50 10.53
CA TRP A 125 -11.09 1.89 9.60
C TRP A 125 -11.66 2.57 8.35
N TYR A 126 -10.81 3.25 7.59
CA TYR A 126 -11.14 3.78 6.27
C TYR A 126 -10.63 2.88 5.14
N ARG A 127 -11.52 2.58 4.20
CA ARG A 127 -11.19 1.90 2.94
C ARG A 127 -10.29 2.78 2.08
N ARG A 128 -9.42 2.13 1.31
CA ARG A 128 -8.63 2.77 0.26
C ARG A 128 -8.91 2.10 -1.08
N THR A 129 -8.72 2.82 -2.19
CA THR A 129 -8.82 2.26 -3.54
C THR A 129 -7.54 2.46 -4.32
N ARG A 130 -7.28 1.56 -5.27
CA ARG A 130 -6.18 1.67 -6.24
C ARG A 130 -6.59 2.31 -7.54
N ILE A 131 -7.89 2.27 -7.84
CA ILE A 131 -8.48 2.69 -9.12
C ILE A 131 -9.49 3.78 -8.83
N GLY A 132 -9.38 4.91 -9.52
CA GLY A 132 -10.33 6.01 -9.38
C GLY A 132 -10.30 6.70 -8.00
N GLY A 133 -9.14 6.69 -7.32
CA GLY A 133 -8.93 7.40 -6.05
C GLY A 133 -8.70 8.91 -6.19
N GLU A 134 -8.96 9.47 -7.38
CA GLU A 134 -8.93 10.90 -7.62
C GLU A 134 -10.16 11.53 -6.98
N TRP A 135 -9.98 12.70 -6.36
CA TRP A 135 -11.10 13.42 -5.79
C TRP A 135 -11.99 13.95 -6.93
N ASN A 136 -13.12 13.28 -7.12
CA ASN A 136 -14.19 13.74 -7.99
C ASN A 136 -15.28 14.33 -7.08
N ASP A 137 -15.54 15.63 -7.21
CA ASP A 137 -16.49 16.32 -6.33
C ASP A 137 -17.88 15.65 -6.38
N GLY A 138 -18.38 15.26 -5.21
CA GLY A 138 -19.74 14.76 -5.02
C GLY A 138 -19.95 13.26 -5.29
N GLN A 139 -18.91 12.49 -5.61
CA GLN A 139 -18.99 11.03 -5.68
C GLN A 139 -18.10 10.34 -4.65
N ASP A 140 -18.63 9.26 -4.08
CA ASP A 140 -17.84 8.36 -3.25
C ASP A 140 -16.79 7.63 -4.09
N ILE A 141 -15.70 7.25 -3.44
CA ILE A 141 -14.54 6.64 -4.09
C ILE A 141 -14.93 5.27 -4.63
N VAL A 142 -14.71 5.05 -5.93
CA VAL A 142 -15.04 3.79 -6.61
C VAL A 142 -14.37 2.60 -5.92
N LEU A 143 -15.14 1.53 -5.71
CA LEU A 143 -14.61 0.25 -5.25
C LEU A 143 -13.85 -0.43 -6.39
N GLY A 144 -12.55 -0.65 -6.19
CA GLY A 144 -11.70 -1.34 -7.17
C GLY A 144 -11.84 -2.87 -7.20
N GLU A 145 -12.61 -3.44 -6.26
CA GLU A 145 -12.86 -4.87 -6.12
C GLU A 145 -14.33 -5.19 -6.44
N ILE A 146 -14.66 -6.49 -6.64
CA ILE A 146 -16.02 -6.92 -6.97
C ILE A 146 -16.98 -6.64 -5.80
N SER A 147 -16.52 -6.80 -4.57
CA SER A 147 -17.28 -6.54 -3.35
C SER A 147 -16.38 -6.00 -2.25
N GLU A 148 -16.92 -5.15 -1.37
CA GLU A 148 -16.21 -4.67 -0.20
C GLU A 148 -16.18 -5.77 0.86
N GLN A 149 -14.99 -6.31 1.14
CA GLN A 149 -14.76 -7.38 2.09
C GLN A 149 -13.48 -7.16 2.87
N TYR A 150 -13.47 -7.56 4.15
CA TYR A 150 -12.32 -7.45 5.04
C TYR A 150 -12.07 -8.72 5.85
N GLU A 151 -10.81 -8.89 6.24
CA GLU A 151 -10.37 -9.82 7.27
C GLU A 151 -9.54 -9.06 8.32
N LEU A 152 -9.66 -9.49 9.58
CA LEU A 152 -8.89 -8.95 10.70
C LEU A 152 -8.14 -10.07 11.38
N ASP A 153 -6.91 -9.78 11.77
CA ASP A 153 -6.14 -10.61 12.67
C ASP A 153 -5.92 -9.86 13.99
N ILE A 154 -6.12 -10.54 15.12
CA ILE A 154 -5.91 -10.01 16.46
C ILE A 154 -4.76 -10.74 17.11
N TYR A 155 -3.85 -10.00 17.73
CA TYR A 155 -2.63 -10.51 18.31
C TYR A 155 -2.55 -10.30 19.83
N ASP A 156 -1.96 -11.27 20.51
CA ASP A 156 -1.39 -11.16 21.85
C ASP A 156 0.14 -11.11 21.74
N GLY A 157 0.68 -9.89 21.74
CA GLY A 157 2.08 -9.66 21.36
C GLY A 157 2.34 -10.13 19.94
N SER A 158 3.18 -11.15 19.76
CA SER A 158 3.46 -11.75 18.45
C SER A 158 2.56 -12.93 18.09
N THR A 159 1.66 -13.34 19.00
CA THR A 159 0.84 -14.54 18.83
C THR A 159 -0.51 -14.18 18.22
N LEU A 160 -0.84 -14.73 17.06
CA LEU A 160 -2.18 -14.61 16.49
C LEU A 160 -3.19 -15.37 17.35
N VAL A 161 -4.13 -14.66 17.96
CA VAL A 161 -5.17 -15.25 18.83
C VAL A 161 -6.53 -15.37 18.15
N ARG A 162 -6.81 -14.52 17.15
CA ARG A 162 -8.07 -14.58 16.40
C ARG A 162 -7.89 -14.09 14.97
N THR A 163 -8.52 -14.78 14.03
CA THR A 163 -8.79 -14.29 12.68
C THR A 163 -10.30 -14.15 12.49
N VAL A 164 -10.73 -12.99 12.00
CA VAL A 164 -12.11 -12.67 11.67
C VAL A 164 -12.22 -12.55 10.16
N THR A 165 -13.19 -13.25 9.57
CA THR A 165 -13.38 -13.29 8.12
C THR A 165 -14.80 -12.91 7.72
N GLY A 166 -14.98 -12.51 6.47
CA GLY A 166 -16.31 -12.26 5.89
C GLY A 166 -16.96 -10.96 6.36
N LEU A 167 -16.18 -10.00 6.83
CA LEU A 167 -16.68 -8.67 7.15
C LEU A 167 -17.02 -7.92 5.87
N ILE A 168 -18.20 -7.32 5.81
CA ILE A 168 -18.71 -6.59 4.64
C ILE A 168 -18.81 -5.08 4.90
N THR A 169 -18.33 -4.63 6.06
CA THR A 169 -18.33 -3.23 6.50
C THR A 169 -16.99 -2.90 7.15
N SER A 170 -16.60 -1.63 7.14
CA SER A 170 -15.34 -1.16 7.72
C SER A 170 -15.38 -0.97 9.25
N ILE A 171 -16.08 -1.87 9.94
CA ILE A 171 -16.27 -1.87 11.39
C ILE A 171 -16.39 -3.30 11.91
N PHE A 172 -15.78 -3.57 13.06
CA PHE A 172 -15.86 -4.84 13.79
C PHE A 172 -15.98 -4.60 15.28
N THR A 173 -16.93 -5.26 15.93
CA THR A 173 -17.08 -5.23 17.38
C THR A 173 -16.42 -6.45 18.00
N TYR A 174 -15.26 -6.24 18.63
CA TYR A 174 -14.55 -7.24 19.39
C TYR A 174 -15.10 -7.31 20.83
N THR A 175 -16.03 -8.24 21.04
CA THR A 175 -16.82 -8.29 22.27
C THR A 175 -15.97 -8.67 23.49
N ALA A 176 -16.41 -8.27 24.68
CA ALA A 176 -15.76 -8.67 25.94
C ALA A 176 -15.65 -10.21 26.07
N ALA A 177 -16.64 -10.96 25.57
CA ALA A 177 -16.61 -12.42 25.58
C ALA A 177 -15.54 -13.00 24.63
N MET A 178 -15.34 -12.39 23.45
CA MET A 178 -14.25 -12.76 22.56
C MET A 178 -12.88 -12.47 23.19
N GLN A 179 -12.73 -11.30 23.82
CA GLN A 179 -11.51 -10.95 24.57
C GLN A 179 -11.19 -11.96 25.67
N VAL A 180 -12.20 -12.35 26.47
CA VAL A 180 -12.01 -13.38 27.53
C VAL A 180 -11.65 -14.74 26.94
N THR A 181 -12.19 -15.08 25.77
CA THR A 181 -11.84 -16.34 25.09
C THR A 181 -10.38 -16.35 24.61
N ASP A 182 -9.91 -15.22 24.10
CA ASP A 182 -8.59 -15.12 23.46
C ASP A 182 -7.48 -14.82 24.48
N PHE A 183 -7.76 -14.00 25.49
CA PHE A 183 -6.79 -13.48 26.46
C PHE A 183 -7.05 -13.90 27.91
N GLY A 184 -8.19 -14.53 28.22
CA GLY A 184 -8.61 -14.86 29.59
C GLY A 184 -9.22 -13.68 30.38
N SER A 185 -9.10 -12.45 29.87
CA SER A 185 -9.73 -11.25 30.44
C SER A 185 -9.97 -10.19 29.36
N ALA A 186 -10.84 -9.22 29.63
CA ALA A 186 -10.92 -8.01 28.81
C ALA A 186 -9.55 -7.29 28.82
N GLN A 187 -9.07 -6.91 27.63
CA GLN A 187 -7.78 -6.24 27.48
C GLN A 187 -7.96 -4.74 27.52
N SER A 188 -6.93 -4.00 27.96
CA SER A 188 -6.92 -2.52 27.87
C SER A 188 -6.41 -2.02 26.52
N VAL A 189 -5.68 -2.87 25.82
CA VAL A 189 -5.04 -2.62 24.53
C VAL A 189 -5.12 -3.90 23.69
N VAL A 190 -5.38 -3.77 22.39
CA VAL A 190 -5.45 -4.90 21.45
C VAL A 190 -4.67 -4.55 20.19
N ASP A 191 -3.78 -5.43 19.75
CA ASP A 191 -3.11 -5.30 18.46
C ASP A 191 -3.96 -5.96 17.37
N VAL A 192 -4.28 -5.20 16.33
CA VAL A 192 -5.14 -5.62 15.22
C VAL A 192 -4.48 -5.31 13.88
N ASP A 193 -4.53 -6.26 12.97
CA ASP A 193 -4.12 -6.08 11.58
C ASP A 193 -5.34 -6.24 10.66
N VAL A 194 -5.60 -5.22 9.84
CA VAL A 194 -6.80 -5.14 9.00
C VAL A 194 -6.42 -5.25 7.53
N TYR A 195 -7.12 -6.13 6.81
CA TYR A 195 -6.89 -6.38 5.39
C TYR A 195 -8.17 -6.17 4.59
N GLN A 196 -8.09 -5.42 3.48
CA GLN A 196 -9.13 -5.50 2.44
C GLN A 196 -8.88 -6.73 1.56
N ILE A 197 -9.95 -7.43 1.19
CA ILE A 197 -9.90 -8.65 0.39
C ILE A 197 -10.17 -8.35 -1.08
N SER A 198 -9.33 -8.93 -1.94
CA SER A 198 -9.58 -9.05 -3.37
C SER A 198 -10.11 -10.45 -3.67
N ASN A 199 -11.18 -10.51 -4.47
CA ASN A 199 -11.73 -11.79 -4.95
C ASN A 199 -10.74 -12.55 -5.87
N THR A 200 -9.75 -11.86 -6.44
CA THR A 200 -8.78 -12.46 -7.37
C THR A 200 -7.57 -13.07 -6.66
N ILE A 201 -7.04 -12.39 -5.64
CA ILE A 201 -5.76 -12.78 -5.02
C ILE A 201 -5.80 -12.93 -3.49
N GLY A 202 -6.96 -12.72 -2.86
CA GLY A 202 -7.12 -12.77 -1.41
C GLY A 202 -6.72 -11.48 -0.70
N ARG A 203 -6.05 -11.61 0.45
CA ARG A 203 -5.64 -10.47 1.29
C ARG A 203 -4.80 -9.45 0.52
N GLY A 204 -5.16 -8.18 0.66
CA GLY A 204 -4.34 -7.04 0.28
C GLY A 204 -3.20 -6.79 1.26
N PHE A 205 -2.73 -5.55 1.30
CA PHE A 205 -1.77 -5.12 2.32
C PHE A 205 -2.49 -4.94 3.66
N GLY A 206 -1.83 -5.34 4.75
CA GLY A 206 -2.31 -5.14 6.11
C GLY A 206 -1.92 -3.78 6.66
N THR A 207 -2.67 -3.29 7.63
CA THR A 207 -2.26 -2.20 8.50
C THR A 207 -2.39 -2.69 9.93
N LEU A 208 -1.25 -2.80 10.61
CA LEU A 208 -1.18 -3.10 12.02
C LEU A 208 -1.42 -1.82 12.84
N ALA A 209 -2.32 -1.91 13.81
CA ALA A 209 -2.61 -0.85 14.75
C ALA A 209 -2.86 -1.40 16.15
N THR A 210 -2.54 -0.59 17.15
CA THR A 210 -2.80 -0.86 18.56
C THR A 210 -3.99 -0.02 18.99
N VAL A 211 -5.06 -0.66 19.48
CA VAL A 211 -6.36 -0.03 19.78
C VAL A 211 -6.87 -0.27 21.19
#